data_AF-A0A914JN89-F1
#
_entry.id   AF-A0A914JN89-F1
#
_cell.length_a   1.000
_cell.length_b   1.000
_cell.length_c   1.000
_cell.angle_alpha   90.00
_cell.angle_beta   90.00
_cell.angle_gamma   90.00
#
_symmetry.space_group_name_H-M   'P 1'
#
loop_
_entity.id
_entity.type
_entity.pdbx_description
1 polymer ?
#
loop_
_entity_poly.entity_id
_entity_poly.type
_entity_poly.pdbx_seq_one_letter_code
_entity_poly.pdbx_strand_id
1 'polypeptide(L)'
;MQTRHPLSPRFGILWRKRNESLRYWCDHSDGVEFMWMSADGQTFGEQPIVDGNLKFTTQWINQAHSFAAKVTVDPTTNLQNKSYSLIFYLSFQDTNSFFQSAKFTNFGAISEVFGTFSQLGKFSTTFSLTTENGISQAFLADTPFVEMATVKNFLERFQSCDSESNCKFTNTSTLPFSNLFAVQVDFTKPISALFQFKIDSDPNMPDFDTTLTERKLKFNQKFDQVFPINATDVAAQFKDMGKAALSNMLGSISYWHGYSNATGSCLPKDQTVEYGPLDLIAGEPSRPDFPRGFLWDDGFHNL
;
A
#
# COMPACT_ATOMS: atom_id res chain seq x y z
N MET A 1 1.55 -2.73 1.64
CA MET A 1 1.70 -4.18 1.39
C MET A 1 2.93 -4.68 2.09
N GLN A 2 2.84 -5.91 2.57
CA GLN A 2 3.92 -6.66 3.19
C GLN A 2 3.61 -8.15 3.04
N THR A 3 4.63 -9.02 3.12
CA THR A 3 4.41 -10.47 3.16
C THR A 3 4.25 -10.94 4.61
N ARG A 4 3.86 -12.21 4.80
CA ARG A 4 3.64 -12.84 6.11
C ARG A 4 4.98 -13.21 6.79
N HIS A 5 5.86 -12.22 6.92
CA HIS A 5 7.19 -12.39 7.49
C HIS A 5 7.66 -11.09 8.16
N PRO A 6 8.37 -11.14 9.30
CA PRO A 6 8.85 -9.94 9.99
C PRO A 6 9.77 -9.09 9.11
N LEU A 7 10.62 -9.82 8.36
CA LEU A 7 11.57 -9.38 7.32
C LEU A 7 10.98 -8.60 6.15
N SER A 8 9.66 -8.63 5.99
CA SER A 8 9.07 -8.35 4.70
C SER A 8 9.21 -6.88 4.27
N PRO A 9 9.46 -6.62 2.98
CA PRO A 9 9.48 -5.26 2.47
C PRO A 9 8.15 -4.56 2.75
N ARG A 10 8.24 -3.31 3.19
CA ARG A 10 7.12 -2.46 3.54
C ARG A 10 6.85 -1.51 2.39
N PHE A 11 5.77 -1.75 1.66
CA PHE A 11 5.31 -0.88 0.60
C PHE A 11 4.10 -0.06 1.05
N GLY A 12 4.05 1.21 0.67
CA GLY A 12 2.88 2.04 0.91
C GLY A 12 2.74 3.19 -0.07
N ILE A 13 1.57 3.82 0.01
CA ILE A 13 1.17 4.92 -0.86
C ILE A 13 0.71 6.06 0.04
N LEU A 14 1.22 7.26 -0.21
CA LEU A 14 0.77 8.51 0.38
C LEU A 14 0.24 9.40 -0.74
N TRP A 15 -0.67 10.30 -0.42
CA TRP A 15 -1.11 11.30 -1.39
C TRP A 15 -1.41 12.62 -0.70
N ARG A 16 -1.31 13.70 -1.47
CA ARG A 16 -1.57 15.05 -0.98
C ARG A 16 -2.29 15.85 -2.04
N LYS A 17 -3.28 16.61 -1.58
CA LYS A 17 -3.89 17.70 -2.35
C LYS A 17 -3.13 18.98 -2.04
N ARG A 18 -2.93 19.87 -3.03
CA ARG A 18 -2.26 21.16 -2.82
C ARG A 18 -2.86 21.91 -1.62
N ASN A 19 -2.00 22.48 -0.77
CA ASN A 19 -2.35 23.16 0.49
C ASN A 19 -2.97 22.28 1.59
N GLU A 20 -2.95 20.95 1.46
CA GLU A 20 -3.44 20.03 2.49
C GLU A 20 -2.31 19.14 3.03
N SER A 21 -2.56 18.48 4.16
CA SER A 21 -1.62 17.54 4.76
C SER A 21 -1.49 16.25 3.94
N LEU A 22 -0.36 15.56 4.10
CA LEU A 22 -0.13 14.27 3.46
C LEU A 22 -1.03 13.20 4.10
N ARG A 23 -1.77 12.45 3.28
CA ARG A 23 -2.60 11.31 3.70
C ARG A 23 -1.74 10.04 3.74
N TYR A 24 -1.92 9.22 4.78
CA TYR A 24 -1.20 7.95 4.92
C TYR A 24 -1.97 6.93 5.75
N TRP A 25 -2.13 7.19 7.06
CA TRP A 25 -2.96 6.37 7.93
C TRP A 25 -4.45 6.60 7.61
N CYS A 26 -5.27 5.58 7.86
CA CYS A 26 -6.72 5.71 7.75
C CYS A 26 -7.21 6.50 8.97
N ASP A 27 -7.59 7.76 8.80
CA ASP A 27 -8.09 8.63 9.87
C ASP A 27 -9.49 9.14 9.51
N HIS A 28 -10.45 8.96 10.42
CA HIS A 28 -11.83 9.43 10.25
C HIS A 28 -11.92 10.94 10.05
N SER A 29 -10.99 11.71 10.61
CA SER A 29 -10.95 13.17 10.50
C SER A 29 -10.54 13.67 9.11
N ASP A 30 -9.98 12.80 8.27
CA ASP A 30 -9.54 13.17 6.93
C ASP A 30 -10.70 13.31 5.93
N GLY A 31 -11.89 12.77 6.25
CA GLY A 31 -13.05 12.78 5.36
C GLY A 31 -12.85 11.96 4.07
N VAL A 32 -11.94 11.00 4.11
CA VAL A 32 -11.62 10.11 2.98
C VAL A 32 -12.53 8.89 3.02
N GLU A 33 -13.22 8.63 1.91
CA GLU A 33 -14.01 7.43 1.73
C GLU A 33 -13.17 6.38 0.98
N PHE A 34 -13.15 5.15 1.51
CA PHE A 34 -12.44 4.05 0.88
C PHE A 34 -13.09 2.73 1.21
N MET A 35 -13.05 1.79 0.26
CA MET A 35 -13.54 0.43 0.48
C MET A 35 -12.93 -0.53 -0.53
N TRP A 36 -12.65 -1.76 -0.12
CA TRP A 36 -12.34 -2.83 -1.06
C TRP A 36 -13.61 -3.21 -1.82
N MET A 37 -13.61 -3.06 -3.15
CA MET A 37 -14.73 -3.49 -4.00
C MET A 37 -14.58 -4.93 -4.49
N SER A 38 -13.33 -5.39 -4.61
CA SER A 38 -13.01 -6.78 -4.88
C SER A 38 -11.63 -7.08 -4.31
N ALA A 39 -11.54 -8.04 -3.40
CA ALA A 39 -10.30 -8.53 -2.83
C ALA A 39 -10.49 -9.96 -2.32
N ASP A 40 -9.53 -10.83 -2.59
CA ASP A 40 -9.55 -12.23 -2.14
C ASP A 40 -8.64 -12.50 -0.93
N GLY A 41 -7.97 -11.45 -0.43
CA GLY A 41 -7.02 -11.51 0.69
C GLY A 41 -5.71 -12.24 0.38
N GLN A 42 -5.46 -12.60 -0.89
CA GLN A 42 -4.33 -13.47 -1.24
C GLN A 42 -3.62 -13.06 -2.53
N THR A 43 -4.36 -12.78 -3.59
CA THR A 43 -3.78 -12.64 -4.93
C THR A 43 -4.05 -11.27 -5.55
N PHE A 44 -5.13 -10.59 -5.21
CA PHE A 44 -5.41 -9.27 -5.76
C PHE A 44 -6.29 -8.42 -4.85
N GLY A 45 -6.35 -7.14 -5.15
CA GLY A 45 -7.34 -6.24 -4.58
C GLY A 45 -7.55 -5.01 -5.43
N GLU A 46 -8.76 -4.46 -5.35
CA GLU A 46 -9.18 -3.20 -5.95
C GLU A 46 -9.92 -2.37 -4.91
N GLN A 47 -9.39 -1.19 -4.62
CA GLN A 47 -9.91 -0.25 -3.64
C GLN A 47 -10.05 1.14 -4.28
N PRO A 48 -11.26 1.58 -4.65
CA PRO A 48 -11.54 2.99 -4.89
C PRO A 48 -11.35 3.81 -3.60
N ILE A 49 -10.86 5.03 -3.79
CA ILE A 49 -10.63 6.04 -2.75
C ILE A 49 -11.18 7.38 -3.27
N VAL A 50 -11.97 8.05 -2.43
CA VAL A 50 -12.54 9.36 -2.70
C VAL A 50 -12.10 10.32 -1.60
N ASP A 51 -11.33 11.34 -1.98
CA ASP A 51 -10.86 12.42 -1.11
C ASP A 51 -11.34 13.77 -1.69
N GLY A 52 -12.59 14.11 -1.37
CA GLY A 52 -13.30 15.25 -1.94
C GLY A 52 -13.39 15.14 -3.48
N ASN A 53 -12.70 16.04 -4.18
CA ASN A 53 -12.68 16.03 -5.65
C ASN A 53 -11.70 15.01 -6.24
N LEU A 54 -10.78 14.45 -5.46
CA LEU A 54 -9.81 13.48 -5.95
C LEU A 54 -10.41 12.08 -5.85
N LYS A 55 -10.65 11.45 -7.00
CA LYS A 55 -11.11 10.06 -7.08
C LYS A 55 -10.06 9.21 -7.76
N PHE A 56 -9.62 8.16 -7.09
CA PHE A 56 -8.64 7.26 -7.65
C PHE A 56 -8.85 5.84 -7.15
N THR A 57 -8.34 4.88 -7.90
CA THR A 57 -8.40 3.48 -7.54
C THR A 57 -7.00 2.97 -7.30
N THR A 58 -6.81 2.29 -6.18
CA THR A 58 -5.60 1.51 -5.91
C THR A 58 -5.88 0.04 -6.21
N GLN A 59 -5.01 -0.59 -6.99
CA GLN A 59 -5.15 -1.97 -7.45
C GLN A 59 -3.85 -2.69 -7.23
N TRP A 60 -3.90 -4.00 -6.99
CA TRP A 60 -2.69 -4.80 -6.85
C TRP A 60 -2.88 -6.23 -7.29
N ILE A 61 -1.77 -6.82 -7.73
CA ILE A 61 -1.63 -8.26 -8.00
C ILE A 61 -0.27 -8.74 -7.47
N ASN A 62 -0.17 -10.02 -7.15
CA ASN A 62 1.09 -10.68 -6.85
C ASN A 62 1.43 -11.82 -7.83
N GLN A 63 2.71 -12.19 -7.85
CA GLN A 63 3.24 -13.39 -8.50
C GLN A 63 4.33 -13.95 -7.59
N ALA A 64 4.07 -15.09 -6.94
CA ALA A 64 4.93 -15.62 -5.87
C ALA A 64 5.21 -14.57 -4.78
N HIS A 65 6.45 -14.11 -4.62
CA HIS A 65 6.85 -13.10 -3.64
C HIS A 65 6.90 -11.68 -4.23
N SER A 66 6.73 -11.55 -5.53
CA SER A 66 6.71 -10.30 -6.29
C SER A 66 5.31 -9.72 -6.34
N PHE A 67 5.21 -8.40 -6.49
CA PHE A 67 3.91 -7.72 -6.60
C PHE A 67 3.96 -6.50 -7.51
N ALA A 68 2.79 -6.11 -7.99
CA ALA A 68 2.59 -4.85 -8.66
C ALA A 68 1.42 -4.11 -8.02
N ALA A 69 1.56 -2.80 -7.86
CA ALA A 69 0.56 -1.90 -7.34
C ALA A 69 0.33 -0.78 -8.35
N LYS A 70 -0.92 -0.55 -8.73
CA LYS A 70 -1.32 0.46 -9.69
C LYS A 70 -2.24 1.47 -9.01
N VAL A 71 -2.01 2.75 -9.27
CA VAL A 71 -2.92 3.83 -8.90
C VAL A 71 -3.42 4.49 -10.18
N THR A 72 -4.74 4.54 -10.34
CA THR A 72 -5.38 5.19 -11.47
C THR A 72 -6.33 6.27 -10.97
N VAL A 73 -6.02 7.53 -11.29
CA VAL A 73 -6.92 8.66 -11.05
C VAL A 73 -8.02 8.58 -12.10
N ASP A 74 -9.28 8.63 -11.67
CA ASP A 74 -10.43 8.46 -12.56
C ASP A 74 -10.42 9.58 -13.63
N PRO A 75 -10.57 9.26 -14.94
CA PRO A 75 -10.62 10.25 -16.02
C PRO A 75 -11.70 11.32 -15.85
N THR A 76 -12.79 11.00 -15.14
CA THR A 76 -13.89 11.92 -14.85
C THR A 76 -13.62 12.84 -13.66
N THR A 77 -12.50 12.63 -12.96
CA THR A 77 -12.07 13.45 -11.83
C THR A 77 -11.78 14.87 -12.30
N ASN A 78 -12.62 15.82 -11.86
CA ASN A 78 -12.36 17.23 -12.09
C ASN A 78 -11.33 17.74 -11.06
N LEU A 79 -10.06 17.71 -11.46
CA LEU A 79 -8.94 18.18 -10.64
C LEU A 79 -8.88 19.72 -10.53
N GLN A 80 -9.75 20.47 -11.23
CA GLN A 80 -9.86 21.93 -11.15
C GLN A 80 -8.53 22.69 -11.32
N ASN A 81 -7.60 22.18 -12.14
CA ASN A 81 -6.23 22.68 -12.28
C ASN A 81 -5.43 22.75 -10.95
N LYS A 82 -5.88 22.05 -9.91
CA LYS A 82 -5.12 21.91 -8.67
C LYS A 82 -4.02 20.86 -8.87
N SER A 83 -2.91 21.07 -8.18
CA SER A 83 -1.79 20.13 -8.15
C SER A 83 -2.04 19.07 -7.09
N TYR A 84 -1.69 17.83 -7.41
CA TYR A 84 -1.80 16.68 -6.53
C TYR A 84 -0.47 15.92 -6.57
N SER A 85 -0.11 15.30 -5.46
CA SER A 85 1.09 14.46 -5.36
C SER A 85 0.68 13.05 -4.91
N LEU A 86 1.19 12.03 -5.59
CA LEU A 86 1.22 10.64 -5.12
C LEU A 86 2.65 10.28 -4.72
N ILE A 87 2.83 9.56 -3.62
CA ILE A 87 4.14 9.08 -3.17
C ILE A 87 4.05 7.58 -2.94
N PHE A 88 4.79 6.82 -3.72
CA PHE A 88 4.99 5.38 -3.53
C PHE A 88 6.26 5.20 -2.73
N TYR A 89 6.28 4.36 -1.71
CA TYR A 89 7.54 4.00 -1.04
C TYR A 89 7.69 2.49 -0.88
N LEU A 90 8.94 2.06 -0.79
CA LEU A 90 9.35 0.73 -0.42
C LEU A 90 10.47 0.82 0.61
N SER A 91 10.34 0.10 1.72
CA SER A 91 11.33 0.10 2.79
C SER A 91 11.65 -1.31 3.29
N PHE A 92 12.90 -1.52 3.70
CA PHE A 92 13.36 -2.72 4.37
C PHE A 92 13.63 -2.44 5.84
N GLN A 93 13.25 -3.38 6.70
CA GLN A 93 13.30 -3.23 8.16
C GLN A 93 14.56 -3.84 8.78
N ASP A 94 15.43 -4.43 7.96
CA ASP A 94 16.68 -5.04 8.39
C ASP A 94 17.89 -4.31 7.77
N THR A 95 19.06 -4.49 8.38
CA THR A 95 20.29 -3.82 7.95
C THR A 95 21.01 -4.52 6.80
N ASN A 96 20.58 -5.73 6.43
CA ASN A 96 21.19 -6.55 5.39
C ASN A 96 20.45 -6.44 4.04
N SER A 97 19.35 -5.70 4.00
CA SER A 97 18.52 -5.46 2.83
C SER A 97 18.59 -4.00 2.42
N PHE A 98 18.99 -3.73 1.18
CA PHE A 98 19.26 -2.38 0.72
C PHE A 98 19.17 -2.24 -0.79
N PHE A 99 18.86 -1.01 -1.21
CA PHE A 99 18.97 -0.56 -2.59
C PHE A 99 20.46 -0.34 -2.93
N GLN A 100 20.86 -0.79 -4.11
CA GLN A 100 22.24 -0.87 -4.57
C GLN A 100 22.54 0.03 -5.75
N SER A 101 21.66 0.02 -6.76
CA SER A 101 21.83 0.81 -7.98
C SER A 101 20.48 1.23 -8.55
N ALA A 102 20.47 2.24 -9.42
CA ALA A 102 19.29 2.70 -10.12
C ALA A 102 19.64 3.02 -11.57
N LYS A 103 18.68 2.79 -12.47
CA LYS A 103 18.68 3.29 -13.84
C LYS A 103 17.79 4.52 -13.91
N PHE A 104 18.20 5.45 -14.76
CA PHE A 104 17.48 6.69 -15.02
C PHE A 104 17.02 6.70 -16.48
N THR A 105 15.86 7.29 -16.71
CA THR A 105 15.37 7.66 -18.04
C THR A 105 16.24 8.74 -18.66
N ASN A 106 16.10 8.95 -19.97
CA ASN A 106 16.81 10.02 -20.70
C ASN A 106 16.50 11.44 -20.16
N PHE A 107 15.40 11.60 -19.42
CA PHE A 107 14.98 12.86 -18.80
C PHE A 107 15.41 12.98 -17.32
N GLY A 108 16.23 12.05 -16.81
CA GLY A 108 16.78 12.08 -15.46
C GLY A 108 15.86 11.53 -14.36
N ALA A 109 14.66 11.04 -14.68
CA ALA A 109 13.80 10.36 -13.71
C ALA A 109 14.23 8.90 -13.51
N ILE A 110 14.13 8.36 -12.28
CA ILE A 110 14.44 6.94 -12.01
C ILE A 110 13.45 6.04 -12.75
N SER A 111 13.97 5.08 -13.53
CA SER A 111 13.17 4.08 -14.24
C SER A 111 13.12 2.75 -13.50
N GLU A 112 14.23 2.35 -12.89
CA GLU A 112 14.38 1.03 -12.26
C GLU A 112 15.39 1.12 -11.11
N VAL A 113 15.11 0.48 -9.99
CA VAL A 113 15.99 0.40 -8.82
C VAL A 113 16.29 -1.06 -8.51
N PHE A 114 17.54 -1.38 -8.22
CA PHE A 114 17.99 -2.72 -7.88
C PHE A 114 18.44 -2.76 -6.43
N GLY A 115 18.32 -3.93 -5.82
CA GLY A 115 18.86 -4.16 -4.50
C GLY A 115 18.98 -5.63 -4.15
N THR A 116 19.38 -5.87 -2.91
CA THR A 116 19.38 -7.21 -2.31
C THR A 116 18.42 -7.20 -1.13
N PHE A 117 17.53 -8.18 -1.09
CA PHE A 117 16.71 -8.52 0.04
C PHE A 117 17.31 -9.76 0.72
N SER A 118 17.62 -9.66 2.01
CA SER A 118 18.35 -10.69 2.75
C SER A 118 17.70 -12.08 2.70
N GLN A 119 16.37 -12.15 2.61
CA GLN A 119 15.62 -13.41 2.60
C GLN A 119 15.45 -14.05 1.21
N LEU A 120 15.27 -13.24 0.16
CA LEU A 120 14.92 -13.74 -1.19
C LEU A 120 15.96 -13.39 -2.27
N GLY A 121 17.05 -12.74 -1.91
CA GLY A 121 18.14 -12.40 -2.82
C GLY A 121 17.88 -11.11 -3.60
N LYS A 122 18.31 -11.08 -4.86
CA LYS A 122 18.28 -9.88 -5.69
C LYS A 122 16.85 -9.52 -6.09
N PHE A 123 16.58 -8.23 -6.16
CA PHE A 123 15.31 -7.70 -6.62
C PHE A 123 15.49 -6.49 -7.53
N SER A 124 14.45 -6.20 -8.29
CA SER A 124 14.28 -4.98 -9.07
C SER A 124 12.95 -4.33 -8.73
N THR A 125 12.89 -3.00 -8.83
CA THR A 125 11.70 -2.20 -8.67
C THR A 125 11.57 -1.27 -9.85
N THR A 126 10.43 -1.29 -10.55
CA THR A 126 10.16 -0.43 -11.69
C THR A 126 9.00 0.52 -11.39
N PHE A 127 9.03 1.67 -12.04
CA PHE A 127 7.95 2.64 -11.97
C PHE A 127 7.59 3.13 -13.37
N SER A 128 6.31 3.04 -13.74
CA SER A 128 5.82 3.50 -15.03
C SER A 128 4.61 4.41 -14.86
N LEU A 129 4.53 5.41 -15.75
CA LEU A 129 3.49 6.43 -15.78
C LEU A 129 2.96 6.56 -17.19
N THR A 130 1.69 6.97 -17.31
CA THR A 130 1.19 7.62 -18.54
C THR A 130 1.87 8.99 -18.66
N THR A 131 3.01 9.02 -19.36
CA THR A 131 4.04 10.08 -19.36
C THR A 131 3.57 11.49 -19.76
N GLU A 132 2.35 11.67 -20.25
CA GLU A 132 1.83 12.98 -20.69
C GLU A 132 1.25 13.84 -19.56
N ASN A 133 0.95 13.26 -18.38
CA ASN A 133 0.10 13.90 -17.38
C ASN A 133 0.72 14.06 -15.99
N GLY A 134 1.97 13.62 -15.77
CA GLY A 134 2.62 13.71 -14.47
C GLY A 134 4.14 13.75 -14.53
N ILE A 135 4.75 14.33 -13.49
CA ILE A 135 6.20 14.44 -13.32
C ILE A 135 6.61 13.58 -12.13
N SER A 136 7.42 12.55 -12.38
CA SER A 136 7.99 11.71 -11.31
C SER A 136 9.37 12.17 -10.87
N GLN A 137 9.58 12.15 -9.57
CA GLN A 137 10.86 12.41 -8.91
C GLN A 137 11.07 11.35 -7.84
N ALA A 138 12.29 10.83 -7.77
CA ALA A 138 12.61 9.76 -6.84
C ALA A 138 13.44 10.27 -5.67
N PHE A 139 13.26 9.61 -4.54
CA PHE A 139 13.87 9.90 -3.26
C PHE A 139 14.48 8.61 -2.70
N LEU A 140 15.67 8.74 -2.15
CA LEU A 140 16.38 7.65 -1.48
C LEU A 140 16.83 8.17 -0.12
N ALA A 141 16.47 7.44 0.94
CA ALA A 141 16.90 7.78 2.28
C ALA A 141 18.40 7.57 2.43
N ASP A 142 19.07 8.56 3.00
CA ASP A 142 20.49 8.61 3.29
C ASP A 142 20.87 7.91 4.61
N THR A 143 19.89 7.65 5.47
CA THR A 143 20.05 6.89 6.72
C THR A 143 19.08 5.72 6.80
N PRO A 144 19.46 4.57 7.39
CA PRO A 144 18.54 3.47 7.62
C PRO A 144 17.30 3.90 8.42
N PHE A 145 16.12 3.73 7.82
CA PHE A 145 14.83 4.03 8.42
C PHE A 145 14.17 2.75 8.96
N VAL A 146 13.83 2.72 10.25
CA VAL A 146 13.34 1.50 10.93
C VAL A 146 11.91 1.66 11.48
N GLU A 147 11.46 2.88 11.76
CA GLU A 147 10.18 3.10 12.44
C GLU A 147 9.03 3.41 11.48
N MET A 148 8.43 2.38 10.88
CA MET A 148 7.37 2.56 9.86
C MET A 148 6.14 3.34 10.35
N ALA A 149 5.89 3.41 11.65
CA ALA A 149 4.84 4.24 12.24
C ALA A 149 4.98 5.73 11.88
N THR A 150 6.23 6.21 11.72
CA THR A 150 6.56 7.61 11.51
C THR A 150 7.00 7.92 10.07
N VAL A 151 6.78 7.01 9.10
CA VAL A 151 7.26 7.16 7.71
C VAL A 151 6.71 8.41 7.04
N LYS A 152 5.45 8.79 7.30
CA LYS A 152 4.87 10.05 6.83
C LYS A 152 5.71 11.24 7.29
N ASN A 153 5.93 11.36 8.60
CA ASN A 153 6.70 12.45 9.21
C ASN A 153 8.17 12.43 8.76
N PHE A 154 8.71 11.26 8.45
CA PHE A 154 10.05 11.14 7.88
C PHE A 154 10.10 11.70 6.46
N LEU A 155 9.21 11.24 5.57
CA LEU A 155 9.15 11.73 4.19
C LEU A 155 8.88 13.23 4.10
N GLU A 156 7.97 13.76 4.94
CA GLU A 156 7.66 15.20 4.98
C GLU A 156 8.89 16.06 5.34
N ARG A 157 9.81 15.56 6.20
CA ARG A 157 11.05 16.28 6.56
C ARG A 157 12.00 16.48 5.38
N PHE A 158 11.92 15.63 4.37
CA PHE A 158 12.73 15.72 3.15
C PHE A 158 12.00 16.43 2.00
N GLN A 159 10.81 16.97 2.24
CA GLN A 159 10.09 17.78 1.28
C GLN A 159 10.28 19.28 1.57
N SER A 160 10.52 20.06 0.53
CA SER A 160 10.45 21.52 0.58
C SER A 160 9.32 22.01 -0.31
N CYS A 161 8.45 22.84 0.25
CA CYS A 161 7.30 23.43 -0.43
C CYS A 161 7.67 24.82 -0.96
N ASP A 162 7.33 25.08 -2.22
CA ASP A 162 7.39 26.44 -2.76
C ASP A 162 6.25 27.32 -2.20
N SER A 163 6.22 28.60 -2.59
CA SER A 163 5.15 29.55 -2.23
C SER A 163 3.76 29.12 -2.69
N GLU A 164 3.71 28.17 -3.61
CA GLU A 164 2.49 27.60 -4.17
C GLU A 164 2.07 26.30 -3.46
N SER A 165 2.79 25.88 -2.42
CA SER A 165 2.61 24.62 -1.70
C SER A 165 2.78 23.37 -2.57
N ASN A 166 3.56 23.47 -3.64
CA ASN A 166 4.07 22.30 -4.33
C ASN A 166 5.32 21.83 -3.58
N CYS A 167 5.19 20.75 -2.81
CA CYS A 167 6.32 20.21 -2.05
C CYS A 167 7.03 19.12 -2.82
N LYS A 168 8.34 19.25 -2.97
CA LYS A 168 9.21 18.33 -3.71
C LYS A 168 10.31 17.80 -2.80
N PHE A 169 10.80 16.60 -3.07
CA PHE A 169 11.93 16.06 -2.32
C PHE A 169 13.20 16.88 -2.59
N THR A 170 13.91 17.26 -1.54
CA THR A 170 15.13 18.09 -1.62
C THR A 170 16.41 17.28 -1.67
N ASN A 171 16.39 16.04 -1.15
CA ASN A 171 17.54 15.17 -1.09
C ASN A 171 17.36 14.00 -2.05
N THR A 172 18.08 14.03 -3.17
CA THR A 172 18.22 12.88 -4.06
C THR A 172 19.59 12.26 -3.81
N SER A 173 19.78 11.61 -2.66
CA SER A 173 21.03 10.95 -2.35
C SER A 173 21.35 9.85 -3.36
N THR A 174 22.64 9.70 -3.65
CA THR A 174 23.18 8.65 -4.51
C THR A 174 23.52 7.43 -3.67
N LEU A 175 22.96 6.29 -4.09
CA LEU A 175 23.36 4.93 -3.71
C LEU A 175 24.90 4.77 -3.55
N PRO A 176 25.37 3.85 -2.69
CA PRO A 176 24.69 2.64 -2.20
C PRO A 176 24.24 2.66 -0.73
N PHE A 177 23.42 1.67 -0.35
CA PHE A 177 23.04 1.29 1.02
C PHE A 177 21.82 1.98 1.67
N SER A 178 20.91 2.52 0.87
CA SER A 178 19.60 2.98 1.38
C SER A 178 18.67 1.81 1.67
N ASN A 179 17.86 1.88 2.72
CA ASN A 179 16.80 0.89 3.01
C ASN A 179 15.39 1.46 2.79
N LEU A 180 15.24 2.69 2.30
CA LEU A 180 13.96 3.31 2.00
C LEU A 180 14.04 4.09 0.69
N PHE A 181 13.17 3.73 -0.24
CA PHE A 181 13.01 4.34 -1.54
C PHE A 181 11.61 4.93 -1.64
N ALA A 182 11.48 6.11 -2.23
CA ALA A 182 10.19 6.68 -2.57
C ALA A 182 10.18 7.30 -3.97
N VAL A 183 9.02 7.28 -4.63
CA VAL A 183 8.76 7.98 -5.89
C VAL A 183 7.57 8.88 -5.68
N GLN A 184 7.79 10.18 -5.82
CA GLN A 184 6.73 11.17 -5.86
C GLN A 184 6.33 11.46 -7.31
N VAL A 185 5.03 11.53 -7.58
CA VAL A 185 4.45 11.93 -8.85
C VAL A 185 3.53 13.10 -8.62
N ASP A 186 3.86 14.23 -9.24
CA ASP A 186 3.01 15.41 -9.27
C ASP A 186 2.17 15.44 -10.54
N PHE A 187 0.88 15.71 -10.43
CA PHE A 187 -0.06 15.70 -11.54
C PHE A 187 -1.17 16.75 -11.39
N THR A 188 -1.66 17.22 -12.53
CA THR A 188 -2.81 18.15 -12.64
C THR A 188 -3.91 17.61 -13.55
N LYS A 189 -3.66 16.46 -14.19
CA LYS A 189 -4.58 15.70 -15.04
C LYS A 189 -4.63 14.26 -14.54
N PRO A 190 -5.70 13.50 -14.83
CA PRO A 190 -5.77 12.09 -14.50
C PRO A 190 -4.55 11.31 -15.02
N ILE A 191 -3.97 10.48 -14.15
CA ILE A 191 -2.79 9.65 -14.42
C ILE A 191 -3.05 8.19 -14.07
N SER A 192 -2.29 7.29 -14.68
CA SER A 192 -2.10 5.93 -14.22
C SER A 192 -0.63 5.71 -13.88
N ALA A 193 -0.35 5.26 -12.66
CA ALA A 193 0.98 5.01 -12.12
C ALA A 193 1.08 3.54 -11.67
N LEU A 194 2.06 2.81 -12.19
CA LEU A 194 2.30 1.40 -11.89
C LEU A 194 3.67 1.24 -11.24
N PHE A 195 3.68 0.70 -10.02
CA PHE A 195 4.86 0.29 -9.28
C PHE A 195 4.96 -1.23 -9.32
N GLN A 196 6.13 -1.77 -9.65
CA GLN A 196 6.37 -3.21 -9.59
C GLN A 196 7.59 -3.50 -8.73
N PHE A 197 7.47 -4.49 -7.84
CA PHE A 197 8.56 -5.07 -7.08
C PHE A 197 8.72 -6.53 -7.51
N LYS A 198 9.90 -6.88 -8.05
CA LYS A 198 10.19 -8.18 -8.61
C LYS A 198 11.42 -8.80 -7.95
N ILE A 199 11.26 -9.98 -7.37
CA ILE A 199 12.37 -10.83 -6.94
C ILE A 199 12.92 -11.58 -8.16
N ASP A 200 14.25 -11.65 -8.32
CA ASP A 200 14.88 -12.24 -9.51
C ASP A 200 14.60 -13.76 -9.64
N SER A 201 14.42 -14.46 -8.52
CA SER A 201 14.08 -15.89 -8.51
C SER A 201 12.62 -16.19 -8.83
N ASP A 202 11.75 -15.18 -8.78
CA ASP A 202 10.32 -15.37 -9.08
C ASP A 202 10.07 -15.41 -10.59
N PRO A 203 8.96 -16.02 -11.02
CA PRO A 203 8.49 -15.86 -12.39
C PRO A 203 8.32 -14.38 -12.77
N ASN A 204 8.42 -14.09 -14.07
CA ASN A 204 8.14 -12.74 -14.56
C ASN A 204 6.73 -12.29 -14.15
N MET A 205 6.60 -11.00 -13.81
CA MET A 205 5.30 -10.41 -13.52
C MET A 205 4.39 -10.57 -14.74
N PRO A 206 3.16 -11.09 -14.57
CA PRO A 206 2.23 -11.21 -15.67
C PRO A 206 1.69 -9.82 -16.06
N ASP A 207 0.98 -9.75 -17.19
CA ASP A 207 0.28 -8.52 -17.58
C ASP A 207 -0.71 -8.09 -16.50
N PHE A 208 -0.62 -6.83 -16.07
CA PHE A 208 -1.34 -6.35 -14.88
C PHE A 208 -2.86 -6.38 -15.09
N ASP A 209 -3.33 -5.79 -16.19
CA ASP A 209 -4.75 -5.57 -16.43
C ASP A 209 -5.48 -6.88 -16.77
N THR A 210 -4.84 -7.73 -17.56
CA THR A 210 -5.35 -9.08 -17.87
C THR A 210 -5.47 -9.90 -16.59
N THR A 211 -4.40 -9.97 -15.80
CA THR A 211 -4.37 -10.76 -14.56
C THR A 211 -5.39 -10.26 -13.54
N LEU A 212 -5.52 -8.95 -13.37
CA LEU A 212 -6.50 -8.36 -12.47
C LEU A 212 -7.93 -8.70 -12.90
N THR A 213 -8.23 -8.59 -14.19
CA THR A 213 -9.55 -8.92 -14.76
C THR A 213 -9.88 -10.40 -14.55
N GLU A 214 -8.93 -11.30 -14.81
CA GLU A 214 -9.11 -12.73 -14.59
C GLU A 214 -9.34 -13.08 -13.12
N ARG A 215 -8.57 -12.50 -12.19
CA ARG A 215 -8.72 -12.75 -10.75
C ARG A 215 -10.04 -12.20 -10.22
N LYS A 216 -10.46 -11.01 -10.69
CA LYS A 216 -11.77 -10.44 -10.38
C LYS A 216 -12.91 -11.31 -10.90
N LEU A 217 -12.79 -11.87 -12.11
CA LEU A 217 -13.77 -12.81 -12.65
C LEU A 217 -13.85 -14.09 -11.81
N LYS A 218 -12.70 -14.68 -11.44
CA LYS A 218 -12.64 -15.88 -10.58
C LYS A 218 -13.24 -15.62 -9.19
N PHE A 219 -12.96 -14.46 -8.60
CA PHE A 219 -13.56 -14.04 -7.33
C PHE A 219 -15.08 -13.96 -7.45
N ASN A 220 -15.60 -13.30 -8.49
CA ASN A 220 -17.05 -13.19 -8.73
C ASN A 220 -17.70 -14.57 -8.91
N GLN A 221 -17.10 -15.45 -9.72
CA GLN A 221 -17.61 -16.81 -9.94
C GLN A 221 -17.63 -17.62 -8.64
N LYS A 222 -16.56 -17.54 -7.84
CA LYS A 222 -16.49 -18.21 -6.54
C LYS A 222 -17.51 -17.66 -5.55
N PHE A 223 -17.68 -16.34 -5.49
CA PHE A 223 -18.70 -15.70 -4.65
C PHE A 223 -20.09 -16.23 -5.00
N ASP A 224 -20.43 -16.26 -6.29
CA ASP A 224 -21.73 -16.72 -6.78
C ASP A 224 -21.98 -18.21 -6.49
N GLN A 225 -20.92 -19.02 -6.54
CA GLN A 225 -20.98 -20.44 -6.20
C GLN A 225 -21.20 -20.68 -4.71
N VAL A 226 -20.57 -19.89 -3.84
CA VAL A 226 -20.62 -20.06 -2.37
C VAL A 226 -21.85 -19.39 -1.77
N PHE A 227 -22.26 -18.24 -2.31
CA PHE A 227 -23.39 -17.43 -1.84
C PHE A 227 -24.44 -17.29 -2.94
N PRO A 228 -25.31 -18.31 -3.14
CA PRO A 228 -26.34 -18.27 -4.17
C PRO A 228 -27.48 -17.31 -3.76
N ILE A 229 -27.36 -16.03 -4.12
CA ILE A 229 -28.37 -15.00 -3.87
C ILE A 229 -29.37 -14.99 -5.04
N ASN A 230 -30.65 -15.27 -4.77
CA ASN A 230 -31.72 -15.36 -5.77
C ASN A 230 -32.11 -13.99 -6.36
N ALA A 231 -32.39 -13.94 -7.67
CA ALA A 231 -32.52 -12.72 -8.48
C ALA A 231 -33.90 -12.01 -8.48
N THR A 232 -34.51 -11.76 -7.32
CA THR A 232 -35.58 -10.74 -7.25
C THR A 232 -34.96 -9.34 -7.26
N ASP A 233 -35.68 -8.28 -7.65
CA ASP A 233 -35.12 -6.95 -8.02
C ASP A 233 -34.20 -6.25 -6.99
N VAL A 234 -34.13 -6.73 -5.75
CA VAL A 234 -33.23 -6.24 -4.69
C VAL A 234 -31.90 -7.02 -4.61
N ALA A 235 -31.77 -8.14 -5.33
CA ALA A 235 -30.68 -9.09 -5.22
C ALA A 235 -29.34 -8.60 -5.78
N ALA A 236 -29.35 -7.79 -6.85
CA ALA A 236 -28.12 -7.28 -7.45
C ALA A 236 -27.36 -6.36 -6.48
N GLN A 237 -28.08 -5.43 -5.84
CA GLN A 237 -27.50 -4.53 -4.85
C GLN A 237 -27.00 -5.29 -3.61
N PHE A 238 -27.77 -6.27 -3.12
CA PHE A 238 -27.32 -7.12 -2.00
C PHE A 238 -26.11 -7.97 -2.36
N LYS A 239 -26.02 -8.43 -3.60
CA LYS A 239 -24.87 -9.19 -4.10
C LYS A 239 -23.62 -8.33 -4.17
N ASP A 240 -23.73 -7.11 -4.68
CA ASP A 240 -22.62 -6.16 -4.72
C ASP A 240 -22.20 -5.74 -3.30
N MET A 241 -23.17 -5.50 -2.42
CA MET A 241 -22.93 -5.24 -1.00
C MET A 241 -22.22 -6.41 -0.32
N GLY A 242 -22.65 -7.66 -0.58
CA GLY A 242 -22.02 -8.85 -0.02
C GLY A 242 -20.59 -9.06 -0.52
N LYS A 243 -20.33 -8.79 -1.81
CA LYS A 243 -18.97 -8.81 -2.37
C LYS A 243 -18.08 -7.76 -1.74
N ALA A 244 -18.59 -6.54 -1.58
CA ALA A 244 -17.86 -5.47 -0.90
C ALA A 244 -17.59 -5.82 0.57
N ALA A 245 -18.58 -6.33 1.30
CA ALA A 245 -18.43 -6.73 2.70
C ALA A 245 -17.34 -7.81 2.86
N LEU A 246 -17.42 -8.87 2.05
CA LEU A 246 -16.40 -9.94 2.06
C LEU A 246 -15.03 -9.41 1.63
N SER A 247 -14.97 -8.53 0.63
CA SER A 247 -13.72 -7.93 0.17
C SER A 247 -13.08 -7.04 1.22
N ASN A 248 -13.87 -6.30 2.00
CA ASN A 248 -13.33 -5.49 3.10
C ASN A 248 -12.84 -6.37 4.25
N MET A 249 -13.53 -7.46 4.57
CA MET A 249 -13.07 -8.43 5.57
C MET A 249 -11.74 -9.07 5.13
N LEU A 250 -11.68 -9.64 3.93
CA LEU A 250 -10.50 -10.33 3.41
C LEU A 250 -9.33 -9.37 3.10
N GLY A 251 -9.65 -8.20 2.55
CA GLY A 251 -8.67 -7.17 2.18
C GLY A 251 -8.09 -6.42 3.38
N SER A 252 -8.64 -6.60 4.57
CA SER A 252 -8.13 -6.02 5.83
C SER A 252 -7.43 -7.06 6.72
N ILE A 253 -7.32 -8.33 6.27
CA ILE A 253 -6.47 -9.32 6.94
C ILE A 253 -5.03 -8.83 6.87
N SER A 254 -4.44 -8.65 8.05
CA SER A 254 -3.12 -8.08 8.19
C SER A 254 -2.20 -9.03 8.93
N TYR A 255 -0.90 -8.76 8.84
CA TYR A 255 0.14 -9.47 9.57
C TYR A 255 0.80 -8.50 10.55
N TRP A 256 0.97 -8.92 11.79
CA TRP A 256 1.66 -8.15 12.82
C TRP A 256 2.82 -8.97 13.37
N HIS A 257 3.90 -8.25 13.66
CA HIS A 257 5.06 -8.78 14.35
C HIS A 257 5.52 -7.78 15.39
N GLY A 258 5.80 -8.22 16.60
CA GLY A 258 6.34 -7.37 17.65
C GLY A 258 6.13 -7.94 19.03
N TYR A 259 6.22 -7.06 20.03
CA TYR A 259 6.06 -7.43 21.43
C TYR A 259 4.78 -6.80 21.99
N SER A 260 4.18 -7.48 22.96
CA SER A 260 3.03 -6.98 23.71
C SER A 260 3.46 -6.61 25.12
N ASN A 261 2.86 -5.57 25.66
CA ASN A 261 2.92 -5.28 27.09
C ASN A 261 1.97 -6.22 27.84
N ALA A 262 2.49 -7.01 28.77
CA ALA A 262 1.72 -8.00 29.52
C ALA A 262 1.88 -7.81 31.04
N THR A 263 0.82 -8.10 31.78
CA THR A 263 0.83 -8.23 33.24
C THR A 263 0.10 -9.50 33.64
N GLY A 264 0.29 -10.00 34.86
CA GLY A 264 -0.32 -11.25 35.28
C GLY A 264 -0.17 -11.53 36.77
N SER A 265 -0.89 -12.54 37.26
CA SER A 265 -0.91 -12.93 38.68
C SER A 265 0.45 -13.34 39.23
N CYS A 266 1.38 -13.74 38.36
CA CYS A 266 2.74 -14.14 38.71
C CYS A 266 3.72 -12.96 38.76
N LEU A 267 3.27 -11.75 38.43
CA LEU A 267 4.08 -10.53 38.49
C LEU A 267 3.65 -9.67 39.68
N PRO A 268 4.58 -8.91 40.29
CA PRO A 268 4.25 -7.84 41.21
C PRO A 268 3.14 -6.94 40.67
N LYS A 269 2.29 -6.46 41.58
CA LYS A 269 1.22 -5.52 41.25
C LYS A 269 1.83 -4.29 40.58
N ASP A 270 1.20 -3.83 39.50
CA ASP A 270 1.62 -2.70 38.67
C ASP A 270 2.91 -2.93 37.84
N GLN A 271 3.44 -4.15 37.81
CA GLN A 271 4.52 -4.51 36.89
C GLN A 271 3.94 -4.95 35.52
N THR A 272 4.45 -4.31 34.48
CA THR A 272 4.27 -4.70 33.08
C THR A 272 5.58 -5.24 32.55
N VAL A 273 5.54 -6.35 31.82
CA VAL A 273 6.69 -6.94 31.14
C VAL A 273 6.42 -7.02 29.65
N GLU A 274 7.49 -6.98 28.87
CA GLU A 274 7.43 -7.20 27.43
C GLU A 274 7.31 -8.71 27.15
N TYR A 275 6.29 -9.10 26.38
CA TYR A 275 6.01 -10.49 26.00
C TYR A 275 6.09 -10.63 24.47
N GLY A 276 6.98 -11.51 24.01
CA GLY A 276 7.19 -11.75 22.58
C GLY A 276 8.62 -12.16 22.23
N PRO A 277 9.02 -12.07 20.95
CA PRO A 277 8.21 -11.53 19.85
C PRO A 277 7.05 -12.46 19.49
N LEU A 278 5.95 -11.89 18.99
CA LEU A 278 4.76 -12.60 18.54
C LEU A 278 4.50 -12.30 17.07
N ASP A 279 3.93 -13.29 16.39
CA ASP A 279 3.41 -13.18 15.04
C ASP A 279 1.90 -13.37 15.06
N LEU A 280 1.16 -12.50 14.38
CA LEU A 280 -0.29 -12.62 14.26
C LEU A 280 -0.73 -12.38 12.82
N ILE A 281 -1.60 -13.24 12.31
CA ILE A 281 -2.41 -13.00 11.12
C ILE A 281 -3.86 -13.05 11.57
N ALA A 282 -4.59 -11.97 11.38
CA ALA A 282 -5.97 -11.83 11.84
C ALA A 282 -6.72 -10.78 10.99
N GLY A 283 -8.05 -10.84 11.03
CA GLY A 283 -8.89 -9.72 10.60
C GLY A 283 -8.83 -8.58 11.63
N GLU A 284 -9.08 -7.36 11.18
CA GLU A 284 -9.21 -6.20 12.05
C GLU A 284 -10.65 -5.67 12.03
N PRO A 285 -11.25 -5.31 13.19
CA PRO A 285 -12.64 -4.84 13.22
C PRO A 285 -12.85 -3.53 12.44
N SER A 286 -11.86 -2.65 12.46
CA SER A 286 -11.91 -1.33 11.82
C SER A 286 -10.49 -0.88 11.48
N ARG A 287 -10.21 -0.68 10.19
CA ARG A 287 -8.96 -0.09 9.68
C ARG A 287 -8.58 1.24 10.35
N PRO A 288 -9.50 2.21 10.53
CA PRO A 288 -9.17 3.48 11.16
C PRO A 288 -9.09 3.42 12.70
N ASP A 289 -10.01 2.73 13.38
CA ASP A 289 -10.08 2.80 14.86
C ASP A 289 -9.36 1.66 15.57
N PHE A 290 -9.35 0.48 14.95
CA PHE A 290 -8.92 -0.78 15.54
C PHE A 290 -8.02 -1.60 14.59
N PRO A 291 -6.89 -1.07 14.10
CA PRO A 291 -6.03 -1.75 13.13
C PRO A 291 -5.14 -2.85 13.76
N ARG A 292 -5.77 -3.78 14.48
CA ARG A 292 -5.14 -4.87 15.23
C ARG A 292 -6.12 -6.01 15.47
N GLY A 293 -5.59 -7.20 15.79
CA GLY A 293 -6.42 -8.35 16.15
C GLY A 293 -7.14 -8.18 17.48
N PHE A 294 -8.43 -8.54 17.49
CA PHE A 294 -9.24 -8.65 18.71
C PHE A 294 -9.77 -10.06 18.84
N LEU A 295 -9.51 -10.70 19.98
CA LEU A 295 -9.76 -12.13 20.16
C LEU A 295 -11.22 -12.52 19.94
N TRP A 296 -12.16 -11.71 20.44
CA TRP A 296 -13.59 -12.04 20.36
C TRP A 296 -14.15 -11.73 18.96
N ASP A 297 -13.77 -10.59 18.35
CA ASP A 297 -14.16 -10.21 16.98
C ASP A 297 -13.66 -11.23 15.95
N ASP A 298 -12.44 -11.75 16.11
CA ASP A 298 -11.88 -12.74 15.17
C ASP A 298 -12.69 -14.04 15.14
N GLY A 299 -13.36 -14.38 16.25
CA GLY A 299 -14.34 -15.47 16.26
C GLY A 299 -15.50 -15.25 15.29
N PHE A 300 -15.99 -14.01 15.15
CA PHE A 300 -17.05 -13.65 14.20
C PHE A 300 -16.52 -13.51 12.77
N HIS A 301 -15.29 -13.04 12.58
CA HIS A 301 -14.68 -12.96 11.25
C HIS A 301 -14.51 -14.32 10.56
N ASN A 302 -14.43 -15.41 11.34
CA ASN A 302 -14.21 -16.77 10.84
C ASN A 302 -15.50 -17.61 10.66
N LEU A 303 -16.68 -17.05 10.93
CA LEU A 303 -17.99 -17.69 10.68
C LEU A 303 -18.39 -17.63 9.20
#